data_AF-A0AA88UPF1-F1
#
_entry.id   AF-A0AA88UPF1-F1
#
_cell.length_a   1.000
_cell.length_b   1.000
_cell.length_c   1.000
_cell.angle_alpha   90.00
_cell.angle_beta   90.00
_cell.angle_gamma   90.00
#
_symmetry.space_group_name_H-M   'P 1'
#
loop_
_entity.id
_entity.type
_entity.pdbx_description
1 polymer ?
#
loop_
_entity_poly.entity_id
_entity_poly.type
_entity_poly.pdbx_seq_one_letter_code
_entity_poly.pdbx_strand_id
1 'polypeptide(L)'
;VSLSGHLFDQFLINEALDIIEAAGGSFHMANCQVGQSTNAMSYLELEVGADDSAVLDDILDSLTSLANPTSGHGIIREKTDMVSLKIGRIQENDIEKRYNMRKKSMILILGAGRVCQPAAELLASIGSISSGEWLNSCMETEFQENNYVEVIVASLYLKDAEEIIEGIPNATAVQLDVMDYRSLCKYVSQVEVVISLLPPSCHSTIADACIKLKRHLITASYVDDSMSKLDEAAKSAGIAIIGEMGLDPGIDHMMAMKMINQAHVRGGRIKSFTSYCGGIPSPAAANNPLAYKFSWNPAGAIRSGRNPATYRYNGEILHVDGENLYDSAISLRIPDLPAFALECLPNRDSLIYGDLYGIGHEAATIFRGTLRYEGMISA
;
A
#
# COMPACT_ATOMS: atom_id res chain seq x y z
N VAL A 1 10.16 -0.58 24.91
CA VAL A 1 9.99 0.86 24.65
C VAL A 1 8.54 1.12 24.26
N SER A 2 7.81 1.94 25.01
CA SER A 2 6.47 2.38 24.62
C SER A 2 6.53 3.82 24.11
N LEU A 3 6.01 4.06 22.91
CA LEU A 3 5.91 5.33 22.22
C LEU A 3 4.44 5.72 22.10
N SER A 4 4.11 6.98 22.38
CA SER A 4 2.77 7.52 22.14
C SER A 4 2.87 8.91 21.54
N GLY A 5 2.17 9.20 20.44
CA GLY A 5 2.29 10.47 19.71
C GLY A 5 1.51 10.47 18.40
N HIS A 6 1.68 11.52 17.60
CA HIS A 6 1.29 11.54 16.18
C HIS A 6 2.28 10.74 15.33
N LEU A 7 2.45 9.45 15.67
CA LEU A 7 3.58 8.63 15.24
C LEU A 7 3.70 8.48 13.71
N PHE A 8 2.56 8.35 13.03
CA PHE A 8 2.50 8.14 11.59
C PHE A 8 2.43 9.47 10.82
N ASP A 9 1.63 10.42 11.32
CA ASP A 9 1.41 11.72 10.65
C ASP A 9 2.68 12.57 10.61
N GLN A 10 3.51 12.48 11.65
CA GLN A 10 4.77 13.22 11.75
C GLN A 10 5.99 12.36 11.40
N PHE A 11 5.82 11.14 10.88
CA PHE A 11 6.89 10.20 10.57
C PHE A 11 7.81 9.82 11.74
N LEU A 12 7.41 10.13 12.98
CA LEU A 12 8.18 9.84 14.19
C LEU A 12 8.41 8.35 14.41
N ILE A 13 7.49 7.50 13.93
CA ILE A 13 7.72 6.05 13.93
C ILE A 13 8.92 5.68 13.07
N ASN A 14 9.03 6.24 11.86
CA ASN A 14 10.16 5.94 10.97
C ASN A 14 11.47 6.44 11.59
N GLU A 15 11.50 7.66 12.13
CA GLU A 15 12.70 8.17 12.82
C GLU A 15 13.12 7.28 13.99
N ALA A 16 12.16 6.78 14.78
CA ALA A 16 12.46 5.86 15.88
C ALA A 16 13.00 4.50 15.40
N LEU A 17 12.42 3.93 14.33
CA LEU A 17 12.88 2.66 13.77
C LEU A 17 14.27 2.80 13.11
N ASP A 18 14.48 3.88 12.36
CA ASP A 18 15.76 4.21 11.72
C ASP A 18 16.89 4.34 12.77
N ILE A 19 16.61 4.97 13.92
CA ILE A 19 17.58 5.07 15.04
C ILE A 19 18.01 3.69 15.53
N ILE A 20 17.06 2.76 15.67
CA ILE A 20 17.35 1.41 16.18
C ILE A 20 18.23 0.66 15.19
N GLU A 21 17.86 0.67 13.91
CA GLU A 21 18.61 -0.02 12.85
C GLU A 21 19.99 0.56 12.60
N ALA A 22 20.11 1.90 12.57
CA ALA A 22 21.38 2.57 12.32
C ALA A 22 22.43 2.28 13.40
N ALA A 23 21.98 2.02 14.63
CA ALA A 23 22.84 1.62 15.74
C ALA A 23 23.18 0.11 15.73
N GLY A 24 22.59 -0.69 14.83
CA GLY A 24 22.76 -2.14 14.79
C GLY A 24 21.87 -2.90 15.78
N GLY A 25 20.79 -2.28 16.25
CA GLY A 25 19.77 -2.92 17.07
C GLY A 25 18.71 -3.61 16.23
N SER A 26 17.96 -4.51 16.86
CA SER A 26 16.75 -5.11 16.33
C SER A 26 15.54 -4.59 17.10
N PHE A 27 14.37 -4.63 16.47
CA PHE A 27 13.12 -4.31 17.14
C PHE A 27 12.00 -5.26 16.73
N HIS A 28 11.04 -5.43 17.63
CA HIS A 28 9.80 -6.15 17.39
C HIS A 28 8.62 -5.30 17.85
N MET A 29 7.64 -5.13 16.98
CA MET A 29 6.42 -4.39 17.31
C MET A 29 5.45 -5.29 18.10
N ALA A 30 5.46 -5.14 19.42
CA ALA A 30 4.61 -5.94 20.31
C ALA A 30 3.14 -5.52 20.27
N ASN A 31 2.86 -4.23 20.08
CA ASN A 31 1.51 -3.70 20.02
C ASN A 31 1.49 -2.37 19.26
N CYS A 32 0.48 -2.15 18.43
CA CYS A 32 0.30 -0.91 17.70
C CYS A 32 -1.18 -0.56 17.60
N GLN A 33 -1.51 0.65 18.06
CA GLN A 33 -2.83 1.25 17.92
C GLN A 33 -2.68 2.56 17.17
N VAL A 34 -3.21 2.59 15.95
CA VAL A 34 -3.15 3.76 15.09
C VAL A 34 -4.33 4.68 15.38
N GLY A 35 -4.05 5.97 15.55
CA GLY A 35 -5.07 7.01 15.70
C GLY A 35 -5.99 7.02 14.46
N GLN A 36 -7.29 7.17 14.68
CA GLN A 36 -8.30 7.11 13.60
C GLN A 36 -8.40 8.42 12.78
N SER A 37 -7.52 9.39 13.01
CA SER A 37 -7.46 10.67 12.30
C SER A 37 -6.06 11.28 12.48
N THR A 38 -5.71 12.24 11.63
CA THR A 38 -4.41 12.96 11.70
C THR A 38 -4.18 13.71 13.02
N ASN A 39 -5.25 13.99 13.76
CA ASN A 39 -5.19 14.63 15.08
C ASN A 39 -5.34 13.63 16.24
N ALA A 40 -5.41 12.33 15.97
CA ALA A 40 -5.53 11.31 17.00
C ALA A 40 -4.16 10.73 17.37
N MET A 41 -3.96 10.48 18.67
CA MET A 41 -2.75 9.85 19.17
C MET A 41 -2.68 8.40 18.74
N SER A 42 -1.49 7.99 18.29
CA SER A 42 -1.13 6.60 18.07
C SER A 42 -0.29 6.09 19.23
N TYR A 43 -0.38 4.79 19.51
CA TYR A 43 0.36 4.11 20.56
C TYR A 43 1.10 2.92 19.97
N LEU A 44 2.37 2.77 20.35
CA LEU A 44 3.26 1.76 19.83
C LEU A 44 4.11 1.18 20.97
N GLU A 45 4.15 -0.13 21.08
CA GLU A 45 5.07 -0.84 21.97
C GLU A 45 6.08 -1.59 21.12
N LEU A 46 7.35 -1.23 21.28
CA LEU A 46 8.50 -1.87 20.65
C LEU A 46 9.28 -2.66 21.71
N GLU A 47 9.54 -3.91 21.44
CA GLU A 47 10.62 -4.66 22.07
C GLU A 47 11.90 -4.35 21.29
N VAL A 48 12.97 -3.94 21.96
CA VAL A 48 14.23 -3.50 21.32
C VAL A 48 15.36 -4.38 21.86
N GLY A 49 16.15 -4.95 20.96
CA GLY A 49 17.28 -5.82 21.25
C GLY A 49 18.56 -5.32 20.59
N ALA A 50 19.70 -5.76 21.12
CA ALA A 50 21.01 -5.60 20.50
C ALA A 50 21.95 -6.69 21.03
N ASP A 51 22.95 -7.06 20.24
CA ASP A 51 23.95 -8.07 20.63
C ASP A 51 24.89 -7.60 21.75
N ASP A 52 25.01 -6.28 21.93
CA ASP A 52 25.85 -5.62 22.94
C ASP A 52 25.01 -4.67 23.81
N SER A 53 25.22 -4.73 25.14
CA SER A 53 24.51 -3.87 26.10
C SER A 53 24.81 -2.39 25.91
N ALA A 54 26.01 -2.01 25.44
CA ALA A 54 26.37 -0.64 25.16
C ALA A 54 25.60 -0.10 23.94
N VAL A 55 25.43 -0.94 22.91
CA VAL A 55 24.61 -0.60 21.74
C VAL A 55 23.14 -0.43 22.14
N LEU A 56 22.62 -1.32 23.00
CA LEU A 56 21.26 -1.19 23.52
C LEU A 56 21.07 0.11 24.32
N ASP A 57 22.04 0.48 25.16
CA ASP A 57 22.00 1.73 25.94
C ASP A 57 22.05 2.96 25.01
N ASP A 58 22.90 2.96 23.97
CA ASP A 58 22.99 4.05 22.97
C ASP A 58 21.67 4.23 22.18
N ILE A 59 21.00 3.12 21.84
CA ILE A 59 19.67 3.14 21.20
C ILE A 59 18.64 3.76 22.13
N LEU A 60 18.61 3.34 23.40
CA LEU A 60 17.66 3.85 24.38
C LEU A 60 17.86 5.35 24.64
N ASP A 61 19.10 5.82 24.70
CA ASP A 61 19.42 7.25 24.86
C ASP A 61 18.98 8.07 23.63
N SER A 62 19.21 7.55 22.43
CA SER A 62 18.80 8.19 21.18
C SER A 62 17.28 8.28 21.04
N LEU A 63 16.55 7.22 21.37
CA LEU A 63 15.09 7.21 21.41
C LEU A 63 14.53 8.14 22.49
N THR A 64 15.22 8.27 23.63
CA THR A 64 14.84 9.20 24.70
C THR A 64 15.03 10.66 24.29
N SER A 65 16.08 10.95 23.50
CA SER A 65 16.34 12.26 22.91
C SER A 65 15.28 12.64 21.88
N LEU A 66 14.85 11.68 21.05
CA LEU A 66 13.74 11.85 20.11
C LEU A 66 12.43 12.25 20.82
N ALA A 67 12.18 11.65 21.99
CA ALA A 67 10.99 11.95 22.80
C ALA A 67 11.08 13.27 23.59
N ASN A 68 12.29 13.73 23.91
CA ASN A 68 12.53 14.96 24.68
C ASN A 68 13.55 15.86 23.97
N PRO A 69 13.19 16.51 22.85
CA PRO A 69 14.12 17.39 22.15
C PRO A 69 14.51 18.54 23.09
N THR A 70 15.77 18.56 23.54
CA THR A 70 16.29 19.66 24.36
C THR A 70 16.12 20.97 23.61
N SER A 71 15.43 21.93 24.23
CA SER A 71 15.21 23.28 23.74
C SER A 71 16.53 24.04 23.59
N GLY A 72 17.21 23.81 22.46
CA GLY A 72 18.40 24.53 22.00
C GLY A 72 18.08 25.31 20.74
N HIS A 73 17.92 26.62 20.89
CA HIS A 73 17.79 27.64 19.84
C HIS A 73 16.58 27.54 18.88
N GLY A 74 15.47 28.14 19.34
CA GLY A 74 14.80 29.19 18.58
C GLY A 74 13.90 28.78 17.42
N ILE A 75 12.91 27.93 17.66
CA ILE A 75 11.53 28.02 17.13
C ILE A 75 10.64 27.31 18.17
N ILE A 76 9.61 27.98 18.67
CA ILE A 76 8.61 27.38 19.56
C ILE A 76 7.79 26.42 18.69
N ARG A 77 8.07 25.10 18.77
CA ARG A 77 7.07 24.09 18.38
C ARG A 77 5.96 24.14 19.43
N GLU A 78 4.71 24.30 18.98
CA GLU A 78 3.55 24.33 19.86
C GLU A 78 3.45 23.02 20.67
N LYS A 79 2.80 23.12 21.83
CA LYS A 79 2.72 22.14 22.93
C LYS A 79 2.05 20.79 22.59
N THR A 80 1.88 20.46 21.31
CA THR A 80 1.15 19.30 20.78
C THR A 80 2.05 18.13 20.36
N ASP A 81 3.37 18.31 20.31
CA ASP A 81 4.33 17.24 19.93
C ASP A 81 4.78 16.39 21.13
N MET A 82 3.86 15.97 22.00
CA MET A 82 4.22 15.15 23.16
C MET A 82 4.39 13.68 22.77
N VAL A 83 5.60 13.29 22.36
CA VAL A 83 6.02 11.90 22.39
C VAL A 83 6.30 11.52 23.84
N SER A 84 5.57 10.55 24.38
CA SER A 84 5.88 9.99 25.71
C SER A 84 6.57 8.64 25.56
N LEU A 85 7.70 8.48 26.24
CA LEU A 85 8.53 7.28 26.21
C LEU A 85 8.56 6.61 27.58
N LYS A 86 8.18 5.32 27.63
CA LYS A 86 8.36 4.47 28.82
C LYS A 86 9.28 3.29 28.50
N ILE A 87 10.30 3.10 29.33
CA ILE A 87 11.26 2.00 29.23
C ILE A 87 11.03 1.04 30.39
N GLY A 88 10.93 -0.26 30.09
CA GLY A 88 10.91 -1.34 31.07
C GLY A 88 11.86 -2.46 30.61
N ARG A 89 12.50 -3.17 31.55
CA ARG A 89 13.34 -4.34 31.27
C ARG A 89 12.51 -5.63 31.41
N ILE A 90 12.59 -6.52 30.42
CA ILE A 90 11.94 -7.85 30.44
C ILE A 90 13.04 -8.90 30.72
N GLN A 91 12.79 -9.85 31.63
CA GLN A 91 13.72 -10.96 31.89
C GLN A 91 13.49 -12.11 30.89
N GLU A 92 14.56 -12.80 30.47
CA GLU A 92 14.53 -13.91 29.49
C GLU A 92 13.50 -15.01 29.80
N ASN A 93 13.20 -15.27 31.07
CA ASN A 93 12.24 -16.31 31.48
C ASN A 93 10.76 -15.96 31.16
N ASP A 94 10.42 -14.69 30.95
CA ASP A 94 9.06 -14.27 30.55
C ASP A 94 8.87 -14.35 29.01
N ILE A 95 9.96 -14.49 28.27
CA ILE A 95 9.98 -14.65 26.81
C ILE A 95 9.40 -16.04 26.46
N GLU A 96 9.91 -17.12 27.04
CA GLU A 96 9.47 -18.50 26.74
C GLU A 96 7.96 -18.76 26.98
N LYS A 97 7.33 -18.08 27.94
CA LYS A 97 5.89 -18.25 28.22
C LYS A 97 4.98 -17.56 27.20
N ARG A 98 5.43 -16.47 26.55
CA ARG A 98 4.65 -15.79 25.49
C ARG A 98 4.75 -16.48 24.13
N TYR A 99 5.84 -17.19 23.87
CA TYR A 99 6.08 -17.90 22.59
C TYR A 99 5.10 -19.05 22.31
N ASN A 100 4.32 -19.50 23.32
CA ASN A 100 3.48 -20.69 23.22
C ASN A 100 2.00 -20.45 22.84
N MET A 101 1.59 -19.21 22.54
CA MET A 101 0.26 -18.93 21.97
C MET A 101 0.41 -18.34 20.56
N ARG A 102 0.64 -19.20 19.56
CA ARG A 102 0.54 -18.79 18.15
C ARG A 102 -0.89 -18.36 17.87
N LYS A 103 -1.11 -17.07 17.64
CA LYS A 103 -2.41 -16.54 17.23
C LYS A 103 -2.60 -16.86 15.75
N LYS A 104 -3.67 -17.58 15.44
CA LYS A 104 -4.02 -17.94 14.07
C LYS A 104 -4.90 -16.85 13.48
N SER A 105 -4.47 -16.23 12.38
CA SER A 105 -5.24 -15.25 11.64
C SER A 105 -5.72 -15.84 10.31
N MET A 106 -6.95 -15.50 9.91
CA MET A 106 -7.53 -15.96 8.65
C MET A 106 -7.82 -14.78 7.73
N ILE A 107 -7.46 -14.93 6.45
CA ILE A 107 -7.65 -13.93 5.40
C ILE A 107 -8.48 -14.53 4.27
N LEU A 108 -9.45 -13.77 3.76
CA LEU A 108 -10.24 -14.14 2.58
C LEU A 108 -9.79 -13.30 1.38
N ILE A 109 -9.27 -13.94 0.34
CA ILE A 109 -9.00 -13.31 -0.96
C ILE A 109 -10.17 -13.61 -1.89
N LEU A 110 -10.85 -12.57 -2.35
CA LEU A 110 -11.92 -12.62 -3.34
C LEU A 110 -11.33 -12.37 -4.73
N GLY A 111 -11.43 -13.37 -5.61
CA GLY A 111 -10.97 -13.32 -7.00
C GLY A 111 -9.68 -14.10 -7.24
N ALA A 112 -9.78 -15.18 -8.00
CA ALA A 112 -8.67 -16.04 -8.42
C ALA A 112 -7.98 -15.55 -9.71
N GLY A 113 -7.72 -14.25 -9.80
CA GLY A 113 -7.06 -13.64 -10.96
C GLY A 113 -5.53 -13.75 -10.91
N ARG A 114 -4.85 -13.21 -11.93
CA ARG A 114 -3.38 -13.24 -12.09
C ARG A 114 -2.59 -12.68 -10.90
N VAL A 115 -3.18 -11.76 -10.15
CA VAL A 115 -2.54 -11.10 -8.99
C VAL A 115 -2.84 -11.79 -7.66
N CYS A 116 -3.71 -12.82 -7.65
CA CYS A 116 -4.10 -13.53 -6.45
C CYS A 116 -3.00 -14.46 -5.94
N GLN A 117 -2.34 -15.19 -6.83
CA GLN A 117 -1.33 -16.18 -6.45
C GLN A 117 -0.17 -15.55 -5.66
N PRO A 118 0.50 -14.48 -6.12
CA PRO A 118 1.59 -13.85 -5.35
C PRO A 118 1.12 -13.33 -3.97
N ALA A 119 -0.11 -12.83 -3.88
CA ALA A 119 -0.68 -12.38 -2.62
C ALA A 119 -0.94 -13.56 -1.66
N ALA A 120 -1.50 -14.66 -2.16
CA ALA A 120 -1.73 -15.87 -1.39
C ALA A 120 -0.42 -16.52 -0.92
N GLU A 121 0.59 -16.59 -1.79
CA GLU A 121 1.93 -17.11 -1.47
C GLU A 121 2.59 -16.30 -0.35
N LEU A 122 2.62 -14.97 -0.51
CA LEU A 122 3.19 -14.07 0.51
C LEU A 122 2.46 -14.24 1.85
N LEU A 123 1.14 -14.15 1.86
CA LEU A 123 0.36 -14.19 3.10
C LEU A 123 0.46 -15.55 3.79
N ALA A 124 0.35 -16.65 3.04
CA ALA A 124 0.43 -17.98 3.61
C ALA A 124 1.84 -18.37 4.07
N SER A 125 2.87 -17.66 3.61
CA SER A 125 4.24 -17.82 4.10
C SER A 125 4.47 -17.25 5.50
N ILE A 126 3.62 -16.32 5.96
CA ILE A 126 3.76 -15.66 7.27
C ILE A 126 3.59 -16.70 8.39
N GLY A 127 4.62 -16.82 9.24
CA GLY A 127 4.65 -17.76 10.37
C GLY A 127 5.09 -19.18 10.03
N SER A 128 5.50 -19.46 8.78
CA SER A 128 6.13 -20.73 8.38
C SER A 128 7.62 -20.73 8.73
N ILE A 129 8.18 -21.84 9.20
CA ILE A 129 9.61 -21.95 9.60
C ILE A 129 10.58 -21.63 8.44
N SER A 130 10.13 -21.73 7.18
CA SER A 130 10.94 -21.38 6.00
C SER A 130 10.76 -19.92 5.52
N SER A 131 10.00 -19.09 6.25
CA SER A 131 9.69 -17.71 5.85
C SER A 131 10.85 -16.74 6.03
N GLY A 132 11.85 -17.10 6.85
CA GLY A 132 13.00 -16.26 7.11
C GLY A 132 13.73 -15.85 5.83
N GLU A 133 14.08 -16.79 4.95
CA GLU A 133 14.99 -16.47 3.85
C GLU A 133 14.38 -15.59 2.74
N TRP A 134 13.11 -15.78 2.37
CA TRP A 134 12.47 -15.01 1.28
C TRP A 134 11.89 -13.68 1.77
N LEU A 135 11.22 -13.67 2.94
CA LEU A 135 10.69 -12.44 3.52
C LEU A 135 11.82 -11.48 3.94
N ASN A 136 12.92 -12.01 4.51
CA ASN A 136 14.13 -11.22 4.82
C ASN A 136 14.88 -10.75 3.55
N SER A 137 14.58 -11.29 2.36
CA SER A 137 15.13 -10.78 1.11
C SER A 137 14.34 -9.59 0.55
N CYS A 138 13.06 -9.45 0.95
CA CYS A 138 12.16 -8.38 0.51
C CYS A 138 11.98 -7.27 1.56
N MET A 139 12.33 -7.53 2.82
CA MET A 139 12.26 -6.57 3.93
C MET A 139 13.63 -6.49 4.59
N GLU A 140 14.16 -5.27 4.80
CA GLU A 140 15.43 -5.06 5.54
C GLU A 140 15.29 -5.39 7.05
N THR A 141 14.07 -5.66 7.52
CA THR A 141 13.72 -6.01 8.91
C THR A 141 13.29 -7.48 9.06
N GLU A 142 13.77 -8.16 10.10
CA GLU A 142 13.28 -9.48 10.52
C GLU A 142 11.83 -9.42 11.04
N PHE A 143 10.85 -9.64 10.17
CA PHE A 143 9.44 -9.82 10.58
C PHE A 143 9.22 -11.25 11.10
N GLN A 144 9.55 -11.51 12.37
CA GLN A 144 9.09 -12.71 13.09
C GLN A 144 7.82 -12.41 13.87
N GLU A 145 6.68 -12.33 13.19
CA GLU A 145 5.40 -12.48 13.90
C GLU A 145 5.20 -13.96 14.28
N ASN A 146 4.87 -14.22 15.55
CA ASN A 146 4.37 -15.52 16.02
C ASN A 146 2.95 -15.85 15.50
N ASN A 147 2.48 -15.14 14.47
CA ASN A 147 1.17 -15.29 13.87
C ASN A 147 1.24 -16.23 12.67
N TYR A 148 0.35 -17.20 12.65
CA TYR A 148 0.20 -18.14 11.54
C TYR A 148 -1.02 -17.73 10.72
N VAL A 149 -0.81 -17.48 9.43
CA VAL A 149 -1.85 -16.98 8.52
C VAL A 149 -2.40 -18.12 7.67
N GLU A 150 -3.72 -18.31 7.70
CA GLU A 150 -4.45 -19.15 6.74
C GLU A 150 -5.15 -18.29 5.71
N VAL A 151 -5.05 -18.71 4.45
CA VAL A 151 -5.60 -17.98 3.32
C VAL A 151 -6.75 -18.77 2.72
N ILE A 152 -7.91 -18.12 2.57
CA ILE A 152 -9.04 -18.67 1.82
C ILE A 152 -9.08 -17.92 0.49
N VAL A 153 -8.90 -18.63 -0.64
CA VAL A 153 -9.07 -18.06 -1.97
C VAL A 153 -10.45 -18.42 -2.49
N ALA A 154 -11.24 -17.41 -2.82
CA ALA A 154 -12.61 -17.56 -3.26
C ALA A 154 -12.78 -17.10 -4.72
N SER A 155 -13.43 -17.92 -5.53
CA SER A 155 -13.75 -17.59 -6.93
C SER A 155 -15.16 -18.05 -7.30
N LEU A 156 -15.75 -17.43 -8.33
CA LEU A 156 -17.03 -17.86 -8.90
C LEU A 156 -16.96 -19.31 -9.40
N TYR A 157 -15.81 -19.70 -9.95
CA TYR A 157 -15.49 -21.06 -10.37
C TYR A 157 -14.47 -21.65 -9.42
N LEU A 158 -14.82 -22.76 -8.76
CA LEU A 158 -13.95 -23.42 -7.77
C LEU A 158 -12.56 -23.75 -8.35
N LYS A 159 -12.54 -24.25 -9.59
CA LYS A 159 -11.32 -24.68 -10.28
C LYS A 159 -10.28 -23.56 -10.37
N ASP A 160 -10.70 -22.33 -10.61
CA ASP A 160 -9.77 -21.19 -10.69
C ASP A 160 -9.09 -20.95 -9.34
N ALA A 161 -9.84 -21.06 -8.23
CA ALA A 161 -9.28 -20.93 -6.90
C ALA A 161 -8.35 -22.09 -6.55
N GLU A 162 -8.70 -23.33 -6.94
CA GLU A 162 -7.86 -24.52 -6.75
C GLU A 162 -6.52 -24.40 -7.50
N GLU A 163 -6.54 -23.94 -8.75
CA GLU A 163 -5.33 -23.70 -9.54
C GLU A 163 -4.43 -22.62 -8.91
N ILE A 164 -5.02 -21.56 -8.36
CA ILE A 164 -4.26 -20.48 -7.72
C ILE A 164 -3.54 -20.95 -6.45
N ILE A 165 -4.15 -21.85 -5.67
CA ILE A 165 -3.59 -22.30 -4.39
C ILE A 165 -2.69 -23.55 -4.53
N GLU A 166 -2.51 -24.08 -5.74
CA GLU A 166 -1.71 -25.27 -5.96
C GLU A 166 -0.27 -25.06 -5.45
N GLY A 167 0.16 -25.89 -4.50
CA GLY A 167 1.49 -25.78 -3.90
C GLY A 167 1.64 -24.70 -2.81
N ILE A 168 0.60 -23.91 -2.53
CA ILE A 168 0.61 -22.93 -1.44
C ILE A 168 0.19 -23.61 -0.13
N PRO A 169 1.07 -23.73 0.88
CA PRO A 169 0.68 -24.29 2.18
C PRO A 169 -0.37 -23.39 2.83
N ASN A 170 -1.22 -23.93 3.71
CA ASN A 170 -2.15 -23.13 4.53
C ASN A 170 -3.18 -22.31 3.73
N ALA A 171 -3.40 -22.68 2.47
CA ALA A 171 -4.39 -22.08 1.58
C ALA A 171 -5.55 -23.05 1.34
N THR A 172 -6.79 -22.52 1.27
CA THR A 172 -8.00 -23.29 0.97
C THR A 172 -8.80 -22.60 -0.14
N ALA A 173 -9.21 -23.37 -1.15
CA ALA A 173 -10.03 -22.89 -2.24
C ALA A 173 -11.52 -23.03 -1.91
N VAL A 174 -12.32 -22.02 -2.23
CA VAL A 174 -13.78 -22.05 -2.06
C VAL A 174 -14.50 -21.47 -3.27
N GLN A 175 -15.66 -22.03 -3.57
CA GLN A 175 -16.56 -21.45 -4.55
C GLN A 175 -17.45 -20.40 -3.89
N LEU A 176 -17.46 -19.18 -4.43
CA LEU A 176 -18.26 -18.08 -3.91
C LEU A 176 -18.67 -17.14 -5.03
N ASP A 177 -19.98 -16.92 -5.17
CA ASP A 177 -20.53 -15.76 -5.86
C ASP A 177 -20.69 -14.62 -4.85
N VAL A 178 -19.95 -13.52 -5.04
CA VAL A 178 -20.04 -12.34 -4.16
C VAL A 178 -21.38 -11.61 -4.26
N MET A 179 -22.18 -11.88 -5.29
CA MET A 179 -23.53 -11.36 -5.43
C MET A 179 -24.54 -12.14 -4.58
N ASP A 180 -24.21 -13.38 -4.16
CA ASP A 180 -24.94 -14.05 -3.08
C ASP A 180 -24.46 -13.50 -1.73
N TYR A 181 -25.12 -12.42 -1.32
CA TYR A 181 -24.79 -11.70 -0.09
C TYR A 181 -24.82 -12.59 1.16
N ARG A 182 -25.65 -13.65 1.20
CA ARG A 182 -25.71 -14.57 2.33
C ARG A 182 -24.45 -15.42 2.40
N SER A 183 -24.02 -15.97 1.27
CA SER A 183 -22.78 -16.74 1.17
C SER A 183 -21.55 -15.87 1.40
N LEU A 184 -21.54 -14.63 0.88
CA LEU A 184 -20.50 -13.66 1.17
C LEU A 184 -20.36 -13.41 2.69
N CYS A 185 -21.45 -13.09 3.37
CA CYS A 185 -21.44 -12.87 4.82
C CYS A 185 -20.94 -14.09 5.59
N LYS A 186 -21.29 -15.32 5.15
CA LYS A 186 -20.81 -16.55 5.76
C LYS A 186 -19.29 -16.61 5.76
N TYR A 187 -18.63 -16.36 4.63
CA TYR A 187 -17.16 -16.41 4.55
C TYR A 187 -16.49 -15.21 5.22
N VAL A 188 -17.01 -13.99 5.04
CA VAL A 188 -16.49 -12.79 5.69
C VAL A 188 -16.53 -12.93 7.22
N SER A 189 -17.55 -13.56 7.79
CA SER A 189 -17.64 -13.75 9.24
C SER A 189 -16.52 -14.62 9.84
N GLN A 190 -15.87 -15.45 9.03
CA GLN A 190 -14.85 -16.41 9.45
C GLN A 190 -13.43 -15.83 9.44
N VAL A 191 -13.22 -14.66 8.83
CA VAL A 191 -11.88 -14.08 8.60
C VAL A 191 -11.72 -12.74 9.34
N GLU A 192 -10.49 -12.27 9.47
CA GLU A 192 -10.17 -10.96 10.05
C GLU A 192 -10.08 -9.88 8.97
N VAL A 193 -9.51 -10.24 7.82
CA VAL A 193 -9.26 -9.36 6.69
C VAL A 193 -9.84 -9.97 5.41
N VAL A 194 -10.47 -9.12 4.59
CA VAL A 194 -10.91 -9.45 3.24
C VAL A 194 -10.06 -8.68 2.25
N ILE A 195 -9.53 -9.36 1.23
CA ILE A 195 -8.80 -8.75 0.11
C ILE A 195 -9.67 -8.91 -1.13
N SER A 196 -10.12 -7.81 -1.72
CA SER A 196 -10.89 -7.82 -2.97
C SER A 196 -9.99 -7.55 -4.17
N LEU A 197 -9.76 -8.60 -4.97
CA LEU A 197 -9.08 -8.56 -6.26
C LEU A 197 -10.08 -8.67 -7.44
N LEU A 198 -11.36 -8.41 -7.15
CA LEU A 198 -12.46 -8.42 -8.10
C LEU A 198 -12.60 -7.07 -8.83
N PRO A 199 -13.43 -6.98 -9.89
CA PRO A 199 -13.73 -5.70 -10.53
C PRO A 199 -14.31 -4.66 -9.55
N PRO A 200 -14.03 -3.35 -9.76
CA PRO A 200 -14.49 -2.29 -8.85
C PRO A 200 -15.99 -2.27 -8.56
N SER A 201 -16.82 -2.72 -9.50
CA SER A 201 -18.27 -2.83 -9.35
C SER A 201 -18.72 -3.75 -8.20
N CYS A 202 -17.84 -4.63 -7.71
CA CYS A 202 -18.14 -5.54 -6.61
C CYS A 202 -17.79 -4.95 -5.23
N HIS A 203 -16.96 -3.91 -5.17
CA HIS A 203 -16.34 -3.46 -3.91
C HIS A 203 -17.34 -2.90 -2.90
N SER A 204 -18.36 -2.18 -3.34
CA SER A 204 -19.39 -1.63 -2.45
C SER A 204 -20.17 -2.72 -1.70
N THR A 205 -20.60 -3.78 -2.39
CA THR A 205 -21.28 -4.94 -1.78
C THR A 205 -20.38 -5.65 -0.77
N ILE A 206 -19.08 -5.76 -1.06
CA ILE A 206 -18.09 -6.40 -0.19
C ILE A 206 -17.83 -5.53 1.04
N ALA A 207 -17.66 -4.22 0.85
CA ALA A 207 -17.46 -3.24 1.91
C ALA A 207 -18.64 -3.23 2.88
N ASP A 208 -19.88 -3.25 2.38
CA ASP A 208 -21.09 -3.36 3.21
C ASP A 208 -21.09 -4.62 4.07
N ALA A 209 -20.70 -5.78 3.52
CA ALA A 209 -20.57 -7.01 4.29
C ALA A 209 -19.48 -6.90 5.37
N CYS A 210 -18.33 -6.30 5.02
CA CYS A 210 -17.21 -6.08 5.93
C CYS A 210 -17.59 -5.14 7.09
N ILE A 211 -18.25 -4.02 6.80
CA ILE A 211 -18.76 -3.05 7.80
C ILE A 211 -19.73 -3.75 8.75
N LYS A 212 -20.72 -4.47 8.21
CA LYS A 212 -21.72 -5.19 9.01
C LYS A 212 -21.11 -6.23 9.94
N LEU A 213 -20.06 -6.92 9.49
CA LEU A 213 -19.39 -7.99 10.22
C LEU A 213 -18.12 -7.51 10.95
N LYS A 214 -17.82 -6.21 10.90
CA LYS A 214 -16.64 -5.58 11.48
C LYS A 214 -15.33 -6.26 11.07
N ARG A 215 -15.16 -6.48 9.77
CA ARG A 215 -13.94 -7.04 9.15
C ARG A 215 -13.21 -5.98 8.34
N HIS A 216 -11.88 -6.06 8.30
CA HIS A 216 -11.07 -5.15 7.50
C HIS A 216 -11.18 -5.49 6.01
N LEU A 217 -11.04 -4.48 5.15
CA LEU A 217 -11.06 -4.64 3.70
C LEU A 217 -9.84 -3.99 3.06
N ILE A 218 -9.20 -4.70 2.14
CA ILE A 218 -8.14 -4.19 1.28
C ILE A 218 -8.56 -4.38 -0.18
N THR A 219 -8.34 -3.38 -1.02
CA THR A 219 -8.57 -3.47 -2.47
C THR A 219 -7.41 -2.89 -3.26
N ALA A 220 -7.19 -3.40 -4.46
CA ALA A 220 -6.18 -2.90 -5.41
C ALA A 220 -6.84 -2.05 -6.53
N SER A 221 -7.86 -1.27 -6.19
CA SER A 221 -8.62 -0.45 -7.14
C SER A 221 -8.74 0.99 -6.65
N TYR A 222 -8.96 1.92 -7.59
CA TYR A 222 -9.32 3.31 -7.29
C TYR A 222 -10.52 3.38 -6.34
N VAL A 223 -10.47 4.32 -5.40
CA VAL A 223 -11.60 4.63 -4.53
C VAL A 223 -12.59 5.51 -5.29
N ASP A 224 -13.78 4.98 -5.59
CA ASP A 224 -14.85 5.73 -6.24
C ASP A 224 -15.80 6.40 -5.22
N ASP A 225 -16.78 7.17 -5.72
CA ASP A 225 -17.79 7.84 -4.90
C ASP A 225 -18.61 6.86 -4.04
N SER A 226 -18.80 5.62 -4.51
CA SER A 226 -19.58 4.63 -3.77
C SER A 226 -18.82 4.12 -2.56
N MET A 227 -17.51 3.89 -2.72
CA MET A 227 -16.61 3.51 -1.63
C MET A 227 -16.38 4.69 -0.67
N SER A 228 -16.19 5.91 -1.20
CA SER A 228 -15.96 7.11 -0.39
C SER A 228 -17.12 7.42 0.57
N LYS A 229 -18.37 7.14 0.15
CA LYS A 229 -19.57 7.33 1.00
C LYS A 229 -19.63 6.39 2.21
N LEU A 230 -18.81 5.34 2.25
CA LEU A 230 -18.79 4.36 3.34
C LEU A 230 -17.82 4.74 4.47
N ASP A 231 -17.06 5.83 4.34
CA ASP A 231 -16.02 6.23 5.30
C ASP A 231 -16.54 6.35 6.74
N GLU A 232 -17.62 7.12 6.96
CA GLU A 232 -18.21 7.27 8.31
C GLU A 232 -18.77 5.97 8.88
N ALA A 233 -19.30 5.09 8.01
CA ALA A 233 -19.80 3.79 8.42
C ALA A 233 -18.64 2.84 8.82
N ALA A 234 -17.52 2.86 8.08
CA ALA A 234 -16.32 2.11 8.39
C ALA A 234 -15.67 2.56 9.70
N LYS A 235 -15.53 3.87 9.90
CA LYS A 235 -15.06 4.49 11.16
C LYS A 235 -15.95 4.10 12.34
N SER A 236 -17.28 4.21 12.18
CA SER A 236 -18.25 3.82 13.21
C SER A 236 -18.21 2.33 13.54
N ALA A 237 -17.89 1.48 12.56
CA ALA A 237 -17.71 0.04 12.76
C ALA A 237 -16.34 -0.31 13.37
N GLY A 238 -15.39 0.63 13.39
CA GLY A 238 -14.03 0.45 13.91
C GLY A 238 -13.16 -0.40 12.98
N ILE A 239 -13.34 -0.29 11.67
CA ILE A 239 -12.58 -1.06 10.68
C ILE A 239 -11.81 -0.17 9.72
N ALA A 240 -10.62 -0.61 9.32
CA ALA A 240 -9.92 -0.09 8.16
C ALA A 240 -10.51 -0.65 6.84
N ILE A 241 -10.75 0.25 5.88
CA ILE A 241 -10.98 -0.06 4.47
C ILE A 241 -9.89 0.67 3.68
N ILE A 242 -8.96 -0.08 3.08
CA ILE A 242 -7.81 0.46 2.39
C ILE A 242 -7.96 0.18 0.89
N GLY A 243 -8.18 1.24 0.12
CA GLY A 243 -8.17 1.19 -1.34
C GLY A 243 -6.78 1.36 -1.92
N GLU A 244 -6.67 1.25 -3.25
CA GLU A 244 -5.48 1.69 -3.98
C GLU A 244 -4.18 0.99 -3.56
N MET A 245 -4.24 -0.28 -3.16
CA MET A 245 -3.07 -1.09 -2.76
C MET A 245 -2.56 -1.97 -3.91
N GLY A 246 -2.23 -1.36 -5.05
CA GLY A 246 -1.70 -2.03 -6.23
C GLY A 246 -0.41 -1.41 -6.76
N LEU A 247 -0.20 -1.47 -8.07
CA LEU A 247 0.91 -0.79 -8.77
C LEU A 247 0.58 0.67 -9.06
N ASP A 248 -0.51 0.86 -9.82
CA ASP A 248 -1.09 2.14 -10.21
C ASP A 248 -2.61 1.91 -10.30
N PRO A 249 -3.37 2.24 -9.24
CA PRO A 249 -2.96 3.01 -8.06
C PRO A 249 -2.31 2.15 -6.95
N GLY A 250 -1.26 2.69 -6.29
CA GLY A 250 -0.65 2.15 -5.08
C GLY A 250 0.82 2.52 -4.91
N ILE A 251 1.73 1.70 -5.46
CA ILE A 251 3.18 1.97 -5.41
C ILE A 251 3.50 3.38 -5.92
N ASP A 252 2.78 3.84 -6.96
CA ASP A 252 2.95 5.20 -7.48
C ASP A 252 2.62 6.29 -6.44
N HIS A 253 1.60 6.10 -5.59
CA HIS A 253 1.28 7.00 -4.48
C HIS A 253 2.38 7.00 -3.43
N MET A 254 2.84 5.81 -3.02
CA MET A 254 3.88 5.67 -2.01
C MET A 254 5.19 6.33 -2.44
N MET A 255 5.60 6.13 -3.70
CA MET A 255 6.79 6.76 -4.27
C MET A 255 6.62 8.26 -4.42
N ALA A 256 5.47 8.72 -4.93
CA ALA A 256 5.19 10.15 -5.08
C ALA A 256 5.28 10.88 -3.73
N MET A 257 4.55 10.40 -2.71
CA MET A 257 4.53 11.03 -1.39
C MET A 257 5.89 10.98 -0.70
N LYS A 258 6.66 9.90 -0.84
CA LYS A 258 8.03 9.85 -0.33
C LYS A 258 8.90 10.99 -0.89
N MET A 259 8.90 11.17 -2.21
CA MET A 259 9.71 12.22 -2.84
C MET A 259 9.21 13.63 -2.49
N ILE A 260 7.88 13.83 -2.45
CA ILE A 260 7.27 15.11 -2.13
C ILE A 260 7.61 15.51 -0.69
N ASN A 261 7.40 14.62 0.28
CA ASN A 261 7.69 14.87 1.68
C ASN A 261 9.19 15.15 1.89
N GLN A 262 10.07 14.38 1.25
CA GLN A 262 11.52 14.63 1.33
C GLN A 262 11.92 16.01 0.80
N ALA A 263 11.27 16.48 -0.27
CA ALA A 263 11.52 17.82 -0.79
C ALA A 263 11.02 18.90 0.18
N HIS A 264 9.80 18.76 0.71
CA HIS A 264 9.20 19.73 1.64
C HIS A 264 9.96 19.81 2.97
N VAL A 265 10.38 18.67 3.54
CA VAL A 265 11.21 18.62 4.77
C VAL A 265 12.52 19.39 4.59
N ARG A 266 13.09 19.40 3.39
CA ARG A 266 14.30 20.17 3.05
C ARG A 266 14.03 21.64 2.69
N GLY A 267 12.80 22.13 2.88
CA GLY A 267 12.38 23.48 2.50
C GLY A 267 12.25 23.69 0.98
N GLY A 268 12.26 22.61 0.21
CA GLY A 268 12.02 22.62 -1.23
C GLY A 268 10.54 22.79 -1.60
N ARG A 269 10.28 22.97 -2.90
CA ARG A 269 8.93 23.07 -3.47
C ARG A 269 8.83 22.21 -4.72
N ILE A 270 7.67 21.60 -4.94
CA ILE A 270 7.41 20.80 -6.14
C ILE A 270 6.94 21.71 -7.27
N LYS A 271 7.84 22.04 -8.19
CA LYS A 271 7.50 22.85 -9.38
C LYS A 271 6.73 22.05 -10.44
N SER A 272 7.01 20.75 -10.54
CA SER A 272 6.45 19.85 -11.55
C SER A 272 6.34 18.45 -10.97
N PHE A 273 5.17 17.84 -11.10
CA PHE A 273 4.93 16.43 -10.84
C PHE A 273 4.49 15.74 -12.13
N THR A 274 5.23 14.70 -12.51
CA THR A 274 4.96 13.90 -13.70
C THR A 274 5.17 12.44 -13.35
N SER A 275 4.14 11.61 -13.56
CA SER A 275 4.20 10.16 -13.31
C SER A 275 3.77 9.40 -14.55
N TYR A 276 4.53 8.38 -14.92
CA TYR A 276 4.27 7.53 -16.08
C TYR A 276 4.28 6.07 -15.65
N CYS A 277 3.25 5.31 -16.01
CA CYS A 277 3.19 3.87 -15.73
C CYS A 277 2.68 3.09 -16.95
N GLY A 278 3.20 1.88 -17.15
CA GLY A 278 2.77 1.01 -18.26
C GLY A 278 3.11 -0.45 -18.04
N GLY A 279 2.07 -1.29 -17.97
CA GLY A 279 2.21 -2.75 -18.07
C GLY A 279 2.36 -3.18 -19.53
N ILE A 280 3.57 -3.08 -20.07
CA ILE A 280 3.88 -3.44 -21.46
C ILE A 280 4.70 -4.74 -21.52
N PRO A 281 4.60 -5.53 -22.61
CA PRO A 281 5.44 -6.71 -22.77
C PRO A 281 6.93 -6.34 -22.81
N SER A 282 7.81 -7.29 -22.50
CA SER A 282 9.24 -7.11 -22.78
C SER A 282 9.46 -6.84 -24.27
N PRO A 283 10.54 -6.13 -24.67
CA PRO A 283 10.78 -5.81 -26.08
C PRO A 283 10.77 -7.04 -27.00
N ALA A 284 11.34 -8.16 -26.55
CA ALA A 284 11.35 -9.42 -27.29
C ALA A 284 9.94 -10.03 -27.49
N ALA A 285 9.00 -9.71 -26.59
CA ALA A 285 7.63 -10.20 -26.62
C ALA A 285 6.63 -9.21 -27.29
N ALA A 286 7.07 -8.02 -27.68
CA ALA A 286 6.28 -6.98 -28.33
C ALA A 286 6.15 -7.20 -29.85
N ASN A 287 6.00 -8.46 -30.27
CA ASN A 287 6.09 -8.92 -31.66
C ASN A 287 4.72 -9.11 -32.34
N ASN A 288 3.77 -8.21 -32.07
CA ASN A 288 2.42 -8.23 -32.65
C ASN A 288 2.03 -6.82 -33.12
N PRO A 289 0.96 -6.66 -33.92
CA PRO A 289 0.61 -5.36 -34.50
C PRO A 289 0.39 -4.22 -33.50
N LEU A 290 -0.07 -4.54 -32.28
CA LEU A 290 -0.29 -3.55 -31.23
C LEU A 290 0.94 -3.34 -30.33
N ALA A 291 2.01 -4.12 -30.53
CA ALA A 291 3.13 -4.23 -29.60
C ALA A 291 2.70 -4.47 -28.13
N TYR A 292 1.50 -5.04 -27.90
CA TYR A 292 0.86 -5.12 -26.59
C TYR A 292 0.34 -6.54 -26.32
N LYS A 293 0.30 -6.95 -25.05
CA LYS A 293 -0.30 -8.21 -24.61
C LYS A 293 -1.17 -7.94 -23.39
N PHE A 294 -2.38 -8.46 -23.39
CA PHE A 294 -3.30 -8.25 -22.28
C PHE A 294 -2.87 -9.07 -21.06
N SER A 295 -2.38 -8.38 -20.03
CA SER A 295 -2.09 -8.93 -18.70
C SER A 295 -3.25 -8.75 -17.71
N TRP A 296 -4.32 -8.10 -18.13
CA TRP A 296 -5.55 -7.84 -17.38
C TRP A 296 -6.75 -7.80 -18.35
N ASN A 297 -7.95 -7.53 -17.86
CA ASN A 297 -9.19 -7.56 -18.65
C ASN A 297 -9.08 -6.74 -19.96
N PRO A 298 -9.13 -7.38 -21.16
CA PRO A 298 -8.97 -6.69 -22.44
C PRO A 298 -10.01 -5.60 -22.70
N ALA A 299 -11.26 -5.81 -22.28
CA ALA A 299 -12.31 -4.81 -22.43
C ALA A 299 -12.01 -3.55 -21.60
N GLY A 300 -11.44 -3.74 -20.40
CA GLY A 300 -10.96 -2.63 -19.58
C GLY A 300 -9.80 -1.89 -20.24
N ALA A 301 -8.84 -2.62 -20.80
CA ALA A 301 -7.68 -2.05 -21.48
C ALA A 301 -8.09 -1.20 -22.69
N ILE A 302 -8.97 -1.70 -23.54
CA ILE A 302 -9.48 -0.98 -24.70
C ILE A 302 -10.32 0.23 -24.28
N ARG A 303 -11.22 0.06 -23.31
CA ARG A 303 -12.07 1.15 -22.79
C ARG A 303 -11.25 2.27 -22.15
N SER A 304 -10.11 1.94 -21.53
CA SER A 304 -9.26 2.96 -20.91
C SER A 304 -8.74 3.99 -21.90
N GLY A 305 -8.55 3.59 -23.17
CA GLY A 305 -8.17 4.48 -24.27
C GLY A 305 -9.27 5.45 -24.73
N ARG A 306 -10.43 5.47 -24.06
CA ARG A 306 -11.54 6.39 -24.31
C ARG A 306 -11.91 7.23 -23.09
N ASN A 307 -11.12 7.18 -22.02
CA ASN A 307 -11.37 8.01 -20.85
C ASN A 307 -10.90 9.45 -21.17
N PRO A 308 -11.71 10.48 -20.89
CA PRO A 308 -11.22 11.85 -20.98
C PRO A 308 -10.07 12.05 -19.99
N ALA A 309 -9.16 12.97 -20.32
CA ALA A 309 -8.06 13.32 -19.45
C ALA A 309 -8.02 14.82 -19.17
N THR A 310 -7.66 15.19 -17.95
CA THR A 310 -7.47 16.59 -17.53
C THR A 310 -6.20 16.68 -16.72
N TYR A 311 -5.33 17.64 -17.03
CA TYR A 311 -4.05 17.78 -16.35
C TYR A 311 -3.56 19.22 -16.39
N ARG A 312 -2.59 19.55 -15.55
CA ARG A 312 -1.92 20.85 -15.57
C ARG A 312 -0.54 20.69 -16.19
N TYR A 313 -0.19 21.55 -17.14
CA TYR A 313 1.13 21.57 -17.76
C TYR A 313 1.61 23.01 -17.94
N ASN A 314 2.75 23.35 -17.34
CA ASN A 314 3.34 24.70 -17.37
C ASN A 314 2.37 25.82 -16.98
N GLY A 315 1.50 25.56 -16.00
CA GLY A 315 0.53 26.52 -15.46
C GLY A 315 -0.83 26.51 -16.16
N GLU A 316 -0.96 25.83 -17.30
CA GLU A 316 -2.21 25.73 -18.06
C GLU A 316 -2.93 24.42 -17.75
N ILE A 317 -4.26 24.48 -17.62
CA ILE A 317 -5.10 23.29 -17.50
C ILE A 317 -5.48 22.87 -18.92
N LEU A 318 -5.14 21.63 -19.26
CA LEU A 318 -5.41 21.01 -20.55
C LEU A 318 -6.47 19.93 -20.36
N HIS A 319 -7.37 19.84 -21.34
CA HIS A 319 -8.41 18.82 -21.41
C HIS A 319 -8.28 18.06 -22.72
N VAL A 320 -8.39 16.74 -22.64
CA VAL A 320 -8.42 15.83 -23.78
C VAL A 320 -9.72 15.04 -23.71
N ASP A 321 -10.58 15.25 -24.70
CA ASP A 321 -11.80 14.46 -24.83
C ASP A 321 -11.46 12.99 -25.03
N GLY A 322 -12.28 12.09 -24.47
CA GLY A 322 -12.04 10.65 -24.55
C GLY A 322 -11.95 10.12 -25.99
N GLU A 323 -12.66 10.73 -26.94
CA GLU A 323 -12.60 10.36 -28.36
C GLU A 323 -11.24 10.71 -29.00
N ASN A 324 -10.57 11.73 -28.48
CA ASN A 324 -9.29 12.25 -28.98
C ASN A 324 -8.09 11.75 -28.15
N LEU A 325 -8.30 10.85 -27.18
CA LEU A 325 -7.24 10.43 -26.26
C LEU A 325 -6.08 9.79 -27.01
N TYR A 326 -6.36 8.93 -27.97
CA TYR A 326 -5.35 8.30 -28.82
C TYR A 326 -4.57 9.33 -29.66
N ASP A 327 -5.25 10.32 -30.24
CA ASP A 327 -4.61 11.39 -31.02
C ASP A 327 -3.73 12.32 -30.16
N SER A 328 -3.94 12.32 -28.83
CA SER A 328 -3.12 13.10 -27.89
C SER A 328 -1.79 12.44 -27.53
N ALA A 329 -1.50 11.24 -28.05
CA ALA A 329 -0.30 10.51 -27.71
C ALA A 329 0.97 11.25 -28.15
N ILE A 330 1.96 11.30 -27.25
CA ILE A 330 3.24 11.96 -27.52
C ILE A 330 4.37 10.93 -27.42
N SER A 331 5.25 10.88 -28.42
CA SER A 331 6.45 10.05 -28.36
C SER A 331 7.29 10.44 -27.15
N LEU A 332 7.66 9.45 -26.35
CA LEU A 332 8.48 9.60 -25.15
C LEU A 332 9.77 8.79 -25.32
N ARG A 333 10.90 9.46 -25.12
CA ARG A 333 12.21 8.81 -25.02
C ARG A 333 12.78 9.13 -23.65
N ILE A 334 13.08 8.08 -22.89
CA ILE A 334 13.71 8.18 -21.58
C ILE A 334 15.23 8.07 -21.83
N PRO A 335 16.03 9.11 -21.55
CA PRO A 335 17.46 9.11 -21.85
C PRO A 335 18.23 7.93 -21.24
N ASP A 336 17.84 7.53 -20.02
CA ASP A 336 18.45 6.41 -19.29
C ASP A 336 17.99 5.04 -19.82
N LEU A 337 16.94 5.01 -20.65
CA LEU A 337 16.38 3.82 -21.27
C LEU A 337 16.24 4.01 -22.79
N PRO A 338 17.35 4.30 -23.51
CA PRO A 338 17.30 4.76 -24.90
C PRO A 338 16.79 3.68 -25.88
N ALA A 339 16.82 2.41 -25.47
CA ALA A 339 16.30 1.29 -26.25
C ALA A 339 14.77 1.23 -26.29
N PHE A 340 14.07 1.93 -25.38
CA PHE A 340 12.63 1.92 -25.32
C PHE A 340 12.04 3.02 -26.21
N ALA A 341 11.37 2.59 -27.29
CA ALA A 341 10.54 3.45 -28.11
C ALA A 341 9.13 3.53 -27.52
N LEU A 342 8.87 4.56 -26.71
CA LEU A 342 7.61 4.71 -26.00
C LEU A 342 6.76 5.85 -26.56
N GLU A 343 5.48 5.77 -26.27
CA GLU A 343 4.50 6.85 -26.40
C GLU A 343 3.73 6.98 -25.08
N CYS A 344 3.28 8.20 -24.78
CA CYS A 344 2.53 8.51 -23.58
C CYS A 344 1.14 9.04 -23.91
N LEU A 345 0.13 8.46 -23.24
CA LEU A 345 -1.24 8.93 -23.20
C LEU A 345 -1.53 9.59 -21.85
N PRO A 346 -2.14 10.79 -21.80
CA PRO A 346 -2.66 11.35 -20.56
C PRO A 346 -3.64 10.38 -19.87
N ASN A 347 -3.61 10.28 -18.54
CA ASN A 347 -4.42 9.31 -17.79
C ASN A 347 -5.44 10.01 -16.89
N ARG A 348 -6.73 9.95 -17.27
CA ARG A 348 -7.87 10.44 -16.47
C ARG A 348 -7.63 11.88 -15.95
N ASP A 349 -8.21 12.22 -14.80
CA ASP A 349 -7.96 13.49 -14.14
C ASP A 349 -6.70 13.40 -13.27
N SER A 350 -5.69 14.19 -13.64
CA SER A 350 -4.46 14.36 -12.87
C SER A 350 -4.57 15.47 -11.81
N LEU A 351 -5.54 16.38 -11.92
CA LEU A 351 -5.66 17.54 -11.03
C LEU A 351 -5.96 17.13 -9.59
N ILE A 352 -6.71 16.05 -9.40
CA ILE A 352 -7.02 15.48 -8.07
C ILE A 352 -5.74 15.21 -7.25
N TYR A 353 -4.64 14.86 -7.92
CA TYR A 353 -3.37 14.58 -7.24
C TYR A 353 -2.66 15.84 -6.74
N GLY A 354 -3.00 17.01 -7.28
CA GLY A 354 -2.57 18.27 -6.71
C GLY A 354 -3.08 18.44 -5.29
N ASP A 355 -4.34 18.12 -5.07
CA ASP A 355 -4.97 18.23 -3.75
C ASP A 355 -4.55 17.07 -2.85
N LEU A 356 -4.63 15.83 -3.35
CA LEU A 356 -4.29 14.62 -2.57
C LEU A 356 -2.84 14.62 -2.08
N TYR A 357 -1.90 15.11 -2.89
CA TYR A 357 -0.48 15.18 -2.51
C TYR A 357 -0.07 16.53 -1.92
N GLY A 358 -0.99 17.49 -1.78
CA GLY A 358 -0.69 18.81 -1.22
C GLY A 358 0.23 19.70 -2.08
N ILE A 359 0.36 19.42 -3.37
CA ILE A 359 1.24 20.16 -4.31
C ILE A 359 0.47 21.11 -5.25
N GLY A 360 -0.86 21.12 -5.19
CA GLY A 360 -1.73 21.83 -6.12
C GLY A 360 -1.50 23.35 -6.17
N HIS A 361 -0.99 23.93 -5.08
CA HIS A 361 -0.73 25.36 -4.95
C HIS A 361 0.68 25.77 -5.44
N GLU A 362 1.60 24.81 -5.64
CA GLU A 362 2.99 25.09 -6.00
C GLU A 362 3.42 24.49 -7.35
N ALA A 363 2.81 23.38 -7.76
CA ALA A 363 3.17 22.69 -8.99
C ALA A 363 2.52 23.35 -10.21
N ALA A 364 3.37 23.84 -11.12
CA ALA A 364 2.95 24.34 -12.43
C ALA A 364 2.57 23.19 -13.37
N THR A 365 3.09 21.98 -13.14
CA THR A 365 2.75 20.78 -13.91
C THR A 365 2.32 19.67 -12.95
N ILE A 366 1.17 19.05 -13.23
CA ILE A 366 0.63 17.90 -12.52
C ILE A 366 0.07 16.96 -13.59
N PHE A 367 0.84 15.93 -13.91
CA PHE A 367 0.57 15.03 -15.02
C PHE A 367 0.74 13.57 -14.62
N ARG A 368 -0.25 12.74 -14.92
CA ARG A 368 -0.13 11.28 -14.92
C ARG A 368 -0.42 10.75 -16.31
N GLY A 369 0.39 9.79 -16.74
CA GLY A 369 0.29 9.23 -18.08
C GLY A 369 0.49 7.72 -18.12
N THR A 370 -0.12 7.12 -19.13
CA THR A 370 0.02 5.70 -19.45
C THR A 370 1.07 5.53 -20.56
N LEU A 371 2.03 4.63 -20.36
CA LEU A 371 3.04 4.28 -21.36
C LEU A 371 2.58 3.13 -22.25
N ARG A 372 2.90 3.25 -23.55
CA ARG A 372 2.81 2.19 -24.56
C ARG A 372 4.07 2.19 -25.42
N TYR A 373 4.27 1.12 -26.19
CA TYR A 373 5.26 1.16 -27.26
C TYR A 373 4.76 2.04 -28.39
N GLU A 374 5.68 2.80 -28.97
CA GLU A 374 5.39 3.65 -30.12
C GLU A 374 4.78 2.85 -31.27
N GLY A 375 3.72 3.40 -31.86
CA GLY A 375 3.02 2.82 -33.00
C GLY A 375 1.86 1.90 -32.61
N MET A 376 1.64 1.61 -31.32
CA MET A 376 0.45 0.90 -30.86
C MET A 376 -0.83 1.65 -31.26
N ILE A 377 -0.79 2.98 -31.17
CA ILE A 377 -1.97 3.83 -31.35
C ILE A 377 -2.29 4.09 -32.83
N SER A 378 -1.28 4.02 -33.70
CA SER A 378 -1.43 4.20 -35.15
C SER A 378 -1.84 2.93 -35.91
N ALA A 379 -1.95 1.78 -35.23
CA ALA A 379 -2.11 0.45 -35.83
C ALA A 379 -3.56 0.02 -36.07
#